data_AF-R5VL24-F1
#
_entry.id   AF-R5VL24-F1
#
_cell.length_a   1.000
_cell.length_b   1.000
_cell.length_c   1.000
_cell.angle_alpha   90.00
_cell.angle_beta   90.00
_cell.angle_gamma   90.00
#
_symmetry.space_group_name_H-M   'P 1'
#
loop_
_entity.id
_entity.type
_entity.pdbx_description
1 polymer ?
#
loop_
_entity_poly.entity_id
_entity_poly.type
_entity_poly.pdbx_seq_one_letter_code
_entity_poly.pdbx_strand_id
1 'polypeptide(L)'
;MVYYGRNNIVVGAGNEGNLNRHIQFRLNERESRIFELNMAEGERNMGFWCYSYWQDSFVFTLEAPGGASQSVVVSGTGRQQWMLGGAVIQVYQREPSPYVFQRELLVEMTARDSQIQSGIWRLTFEPVQVSDGLVEIWLPSGSNIGSQTAFFTGTTENTVTIPGTAGNVITVGAYNARTRTYAPFSGRGPLDSSRIKPDLVAPGVDVISCSPGGGYTARTGTSMACPFVTGAAALWMQWGMVEGNDPYLYGEKMRAFLTGNARPLSETGVYPNNREGWGRLCAKGDLVE
;
A
#
# COMPACT_ATOMS: atom_id res chain seq x y z
N MET A 1 -28.33 21.72 9.32
CA MET A 1 -27.68 21.80 8.00
C MET A 1 -26.26 21.27 8.18
N VAL A 2 -25.96 20.06 7.74
CA VAL A 2 -24.57 19.53 7.81
C VAL A 2 -23.80 20.23 6.70
N TYR A 3 -22.81 21.05 7.05
CA TYR A 3 -21.89 21.61 6.07
C TYR A 3 -21.06 20.47 5.49
N TYR A 4 -21.49 19.93 4.35
CA TYR A 4 -20.58 19.15 3.52
C TYR A 4 -19.50 20.11 3.02
N GLY A 5 -18.27 19.95 3.51
CA GLY A 5 -17.16 20.76 3.04
C GLY A 5 -16.98 20.56 1.52
N ARG A 6 -16.77 21.66 0.80
CA ARG A 6 -16.42 21.66 -0.63
C ARG A 6 -14.95 21.28 -0.79
N ASN A 7 -14.65 20.02 -0.52
CA ASN A 7 -13.29 19.53 -0.30
C ASN A 7 -12.90 18.53 -1.39
N ASN A 8 -11.62 18.53 -1.73
CA ASN A 8 -10.98 17.44 -2.46
C ASN A 8 -9.79 16.96 -1.64
N ILE A 9 -9.71 15.66 -1.39
CA ILE A 9 -8.59 15.03 -0.67
C ILE A 9 -7.78 14.24 -1.69
N VAL A 10 -6.53 14.63 -1.87
CA VAL A 10 -5.59 14.00 -2.81
C VAL A 10 -4.48 13.34 -1.99
N VAL A 11 -4.17 12.07 -2.30
CA VAL A 11 -3.25 11.24 -1.52
C VAL A 11 -2.27 10.55 -2.48
N GLY A 12 -0.98 10.54 -2.15
CA GLY A 12 -0.01 9.75 -2.92
C GLY A 12 -0.26 8.25 -2.73
N ALA A 13 -0.04 7.45 -3.77
CA ALA A 13 -0.20 6.00 -3.71
C ALA A 13 0.78 5.31 -2.75
N GLY A 14 1.85 5.98 -2.32
CA GLY A 14 2.93 5.38 -1.54
C GLY A 14 4.06 4.88 -2.42
N ASN A 15 5.20 4.61 -1.81
CA ASN A 15 6.45 4.25 -2.50
C ASN A 15 6.89 2.80 -2.24
N GLU A 16 5.94 1.91 -1.91
CA GLU A 16 6.23 0.52 -1.50
C GLU A 16 6.22 -0.48 -2.67
N GLY A 17 5.94 -0.02 -3.89
CA GLY A 17 5.66 -0.88 -5.04
C GLY A 17 6.80 -1.80 -5.48
N ASN A 18 8.04 -1.55 -5.06
CA ASN A 18 9.20 -2.36 -5.40
C ASN A 18 10.08 -2.69 -4.18
N LEU A 19 9.51 -2.62 -2.97
CA LEU A 19 10.27 -2.83 -1.73
C LEU A 19 10.12 -4.25 -1.16
N ASN A 20 9.36 -5.13 -1.81
CA ASN A 20 9.06 -6.50 -1.33
C ASN A 20 8.55 -6.53 0.13
N ARG A 21 7.69 -5.57 0.48
CA ARG A 21 7.10 -5.44 1.83
C ARG A 21 5.66 -5.95 1.91
N HIS A 22 5.19 -6.61 0.86
CA HIS A 22 3.92 -7.31 0.81
C HIS A 22 4.13 -8.69 0.19
N ILE A 23 3.39 -9.68 0.69
CA ILE A 23 3.20 -10.97 0.00
C ILE A 23 1.72 -11.30 -0.02
N GLN A 24 1.28 -11.87 -1.14
CA GLN A 24 -0.05 -12.45 -1.30
C GLN A 24 0.09 -13.86 -1.84
N PHE A 25 -0.64 -14.79 -1.23
CA PHE A 25 -0.71 -16.16 -1.71
C PHE A 25 -2.05 -16.82 -1.37
N ARG A 26 -2.31 -17.95 -2.00
CA ARG A 26 -3.43 -18.82 -1.64
C ARG A 26 -2.89 -20.11 -1.04
N LEU A 27 -3.38 -20.46 0.14
CA LEU A 27 -3.25 -21.79 0.73
C LEU A 27 -4.15 -22.77 -0.03
N ASN A 28 -3.71 -24.01 -0.13
CA ASN A 28 -4.53 -25.15 -0.55
C ASN A 28 -4.39 -26.24 0.53
N GLU A 29 -5.30 -27.21 0.60
CA GLU A 29 -5.32 -28.21 1.69
C GLU A 29 -4.11 -29.16 1.74
N ARG A 30 -3.16 -29.06 0.81
CA ARG A 30 -2.11 -30.08 0.61
C ARG A 30 -0.69 -29.57 0.79
N GLU A 31 -0.46 -28.27 0.70
CA GLU A 31 0.89 -27.73 0.58
C GLU A 31 1.16 -26.61 1.59
N SER A 32 2.21 -26.79 2.37
CA SER A 32 2.76 -25.74 3.23
C SER A 32 3.44 -24.67 2.39
N ARG A 33 3.26 -23.40 2.77
CA ARG A 33 3.89 -22.26 2.12
C ARG A 33 4.95 -21.65 3.02
N ILE A 34 6.14 -21.47 2.49
CA ILE A 34 7.29 -20.92 3.21
C ILE A 34 7.70 -19.62 2.55
N PHE A 35 7.91 -18.58 3.36
CA PHE A 35 8.40 -17.29 2.93
C PHE A 35 9.59 -16.87 3.79
N GLU A 36 10.55 -16.20 3.16
CA GLU A 36 11.77 -15.73 3.79
C GLU A 36 11.68 -14.22 3.97
N LEU A 37 11.82 -13.77 5.22
CA LEU A 37 11.88 -12.37 5.63
C LEU A 37 13.33 -12.07 6.03
N ASN A 38 14.00 -11.18 5.29
CA ASN A 38 15.26 -10.63 5.74
C ASN A 38 14.99 -9.60 6.84
N MET A 39 15.60 -9.78 8.01
CA MET A 39 15.63 -8.80 9.09
C MET A 39 16.95 -8.03 9.01
N ALA A 40 16.90 -6.72 8.74
CA ALA A 40 18.10 -5.91 8.68
C ALA A 40 18.78 -5.76 10.06
N GLU A 41 20.06 -5.42 10.04
CA GLU A 41 20.78 -5.03 11.24
C GLU A 41 20.20 -3.71 11.82
N GLY A 42 20.13 -3.62 13.14
CA GLY A 42 19.65 -2.47 13.89
C GLY A 42 18.15 -2.50 14.22
N GLU A 43 17.40 -3.47 13.72
CA GLU A 43 15.96 -3.57 13.96
C GLU A 43 15.65 -3.82 15.44
N ARG A 44 15.05 -2.84 16.11
CA ARG A 44 14.66 -2.97 17.54
C ARG A 44 13.22 -3.42 17.73
N ASN A 45 12.35 -2.98 16.82
CA ASN A 45 10.94 -3.30 16.82
C ASN A 45 10.55 -3.58 15.38
N MET A 46 9.92 -4.72 15.16
CA MET A 46 9.42 -5.10 13.85
C MET A 46 8.07 -5.76 14.05
N GLY A 47 7.17 -5.61 13.10
CA GLY A 47 5.92 -6.35 13.11
C GLY A 47 5.43 -6.56 11.70
N PHE A 48 4.40 -7.38 11.56
CA PHE A 48 3.69 -7.52 10.30
C PHE A 48 2.23 -7.88 10.56
N TRP A 49 1.40 -7.44 9.63
CA TRP A 49 -0.03 -7.71 9.63
C TRP A 49 -0.31 -8.79 8.62
N CYS A 50 -0.88 -9.90 9.08
CA CYS A 50 -1.31 -11.01 8.24
C CYS A 50 -2.85 -11.05 8.24
N TYR A 51 -3.45 -10.99 7.05
CA TYR A 51 -4.89 -11.03 6.85
C TYR A 51 -5.28 -12.34 6.17
N SER A 52 -6.37 -12.93 6.64
CA SER A 52 -6.97 -14.15 6.08
C SER A 52 -8.49 -14.14 6.33
N TYR A 53 -9.24 -15.01 5.66
CA TYR A 53 -10.66 -15.16 5.98
C TYR A 53 -10.86 -15.89 7.31
N TRP A 54 -11.96 -15.56 8.00
CA TRP A 54 -12.30 -16.15 9.30
C TRP A 54 -12.51 -17.66 9.23
N GLN A 55 -13.04 -18.15 8.11
CA GLN A 55 -13.37 -19.56 7.85
C GLN A 55 -12.13 -20.40 7.53
N ASP A 56 -11.02 -19.77 7.17
CA ASP A 56 -9.76 -20.46 6.97
C ASP A 56 -9.11 -20.74 8.34
N SER A 57 -8.26 -21.74 8.45
CA SER A 57 -7.37 -21.96 9.58
C SER A 57 -6.08 -22.63 9.12
N PHE A 58 -4.99 -22.28 9.77
CA PHE A 58 -3.66 -22.77 9.44
C PHE A 58 -2.76 -22.72 10.67
N VAL A 59 -1.70 -23.51 10.66
CA VAL A 59 -0.59 -23.35 11.60
C VAL A 59 0.36 -22.31 11.01
N PHE A 60 0.65 -21.26 11.78
CA PHE A 60 1.69 -20.30 11.46
C PHE A 60 2.93 -20.62 12.30
N THR A 61 4.06 -20.85 11.64
CA THR A 61 5.36 -21.09 12.29
C THR A 61 6.33 -19.97 11.93
N LEU A 62 6.93 -19.37 12.95
CA LEU A 62 8.03 -18.41 12.80
C LEU A 62 9.33 -19.08 13.22
N GLU A 63 10.33 -19.04 12.35
CA GLU A 63 11.68 -19.59 12.59
C GLU A 63 12.71 -18.46 12.56
N ALA A 64 13.53 -18.37 13.61
CA ALA A 64 14.64 -17.43 13.70
C ALA A 64 15.84 -17.90 12.85
N PRO A 65 16.77 -16.99 12.48
CA PRO A 65 17.96 -17.35 11.69
C PRO A 65 18.83 -18.46 12.29
N GLY A 66 18.76 -18.66 13.62
CA GLY A 66 19.45 -19.76 14.32
C GLY A 66 18.73 -21.13 14.27
N GLY A 67 17.59 -21.24 13.57
CA GLY A 67 16.81 -22.47 13.42
C GLY A 67 15.82 -22.77 14.54
N ALA A 68 15.83 -22.00 15.63
CA ALA A 68 14.77 -22.08 16.64
C ALA A 68 13.44 -21.60 16.03
N SER A 69 12.35 -22.31 16.28
CA SER A 69 11.02 -21.97 15.75
C SER A 69 9.93 -22.10 16.79
N GLN A 70 8.82 -21.40 16.55
CA GLN A 70 7.60 -21.49 17.36
C GLN A 70 6.38 -21.42 16.45
N SER A 71 5.37 -22.22 16.78
CA SER A 71 4.12 -22.31 16.01
C SER A 71 2.92 -21.84 16.82
N VAL A 72 1.93 -21.31 16.11
CA VAL A 72 0.60 -20.96 16.62
C VAL A 72 -0.47 -21.44 15.65
N VAL A 73 -1.53 -22.05 16.18
CA VAL A 73 -2.72 -22.37 15.38
C VAL A 73 -3.54 -21.10 15.24
N VAL A 74 -3.80 -20.70 13.99
CA VAL A 74 -4.60 -19.53 13.62
C VAL A 74 -6.01 -20.01 13.29
N SER A 75 -6.91 -19.93 14.26
CA SER A 75 -8.29 -20.46 14.15
C SER A 75 -9.34 -19.69 14.95
N GLY A 76 -8.99 -18.55 15.56
CA GLY A 76 -9.94 -17.78 16.38
C GLY A 76 -9.36 -16.47 16.88
N THR A 77 -9.60 -16.15 18.15
CA THR A 77 -9.05 -14.97 18.82
C THR A 77 -8.12 -15.37 19.95
N GLY A 78 -7.11 -14.55 20.21
CA GLY A 78 -6.23 -14.78 21.35
C GLY A 78 -4.95 -13.97 21.28
N ARG A 79 -4.20 -14.03 22.37
CA ARG A 79 -2.85 -13.47 22.46
C ARG A 79 -1.91 -14.55 22.93
N GLN A 80 -0.76 -14.63 22.29
CA GLN A 80 0.33 -15.49 22.72
C GLN A 80 1.63 -14.69 22.76
N GLN A 81 2.54 -15.08 23.64
CA GLN A 81 3.85 -14.44 23.76
C GLN A 81 4.92 -15.49 24.04
N TRP A 82 6.05 -15.38 23.36
CA TRP A 82 7.20 -16.26 23.56
C TRP A 82 8.51 -15.54 23.24
N MET A 83 9.63 -16.16 23.62
CA MET A 83 10.97 -15.73 23.23
C MET A 83 11.41 -16.50 21.99
N LEU A 84 11.94 -15.81 20.99
CA LEU A 84 12.50 -16.43 19.78
C LEU A 84 13.61 -15.54 19.22
N GLY A 85 14.77 -16.12 18.90
CA GLY A 85 15.89 -15.36 18.29
C GLY A 85 16.30 -14.10 19.07
N GLY A 86 16.28 -14.15 20.41
CA GLY A 86 16.60 -12.99 21.27
C GLY A 86 15.54 -11.88 21.31
N ALA A 87 14.39 -12.06 20.66
CA ALA A 87 13.27 -11.13 20.67
C ALA A 87 12.08 -11.69 21.46
N VAL A 88 11.30 -10.78 22.06
CA VAL A 88 9.95 -11.07 22.55
C VAL A 88 9.02 -11.02 21.35
N ILE A 89 8.37 -12.14 21.05
CA ILE A 89 7.37 -12.25 20.00
C ILE A 89 6.00 -12.21 20.66
N GLN A 90 5.14 -11.31 20.19
CA GLN A 90 3.74 -11.23 20.58
C GLN A 90 2.88 -11.46 19.35
N VAL A 91 1.94 -12.40 19.46
CA VAL A 91 1.02 -12.73 18.39
C VAL A 91 -0.40 -12.48 18.86
N TYR A 92 -1.10 -11.63 18.12
CA TYR A 92 -2.49 -11.25 18.38
C TYR A 92 -3.35 -11.76 17.24
N GLN A 93 -4.25 -12.69 17.55
CA GLN A 93 -5.34 -13.10 16.67
C GLN A 93 -6.57 -12.27 17.01
N ARG A 94 -7.01 -11.45 16.07
CA ARG A 94 -8.15 -10.53 16.24
C ARG A 94 -9.30 -10.97 15.36
N GLU A 95 -10.51 -10.77 15.87
CA GLU A 95 -11.73 -10.99 15.09
C GLU A 95 -11.86 -9.94 13.96
N PRO A 96 -12.59 -10.27 12.88
CA PRO A 96 -12.99 -9.29 11.89
C PRO A 96 -13.73 -8.12 12.55
N SER A 97 -13.51 -6.91 12.05
CA SER A 97 -14.25 -5.74 12.53
C SER A 97 -15.61 -5.64 11.83
N PRO A 98 -16.57 -4.84 12.33
CA PRO A 98 -17.83 -4.58 11.63
C PRO A 98 -17.70 -4.02 10.20
N TYR A 99 -16.49 -3.59 9.80
CA TYR A 99 -16.21 -2.96 8.51
C TYR A 99 -15.21 -3.75 7.65
N VAL A 100 -14.59 -4.78 8.20
CA VAL A 100 -13.55 -5.58 7.53
C VAL A 100 -13.85 -7.05 7.76
N PHE A 101 -14.13 -7.78 6.67
CA PHE A 101 -14.55 -9.19 6.72
C PHE A 101 -13.38 -10.17 7.01
N GLN A 102 -12.17 -9.81 6.62
CA GLN A 102 -10.97 -10.57 6.95
C GLN A 102 -10.61 -10.41 8.43
N ARG A 103 -10.04 -11.45 9.03
CA ARG A 103 -9.42 -11.38 10.36
C ARG A 103 -7.97 -10.91 10.24
N GLU A 104 -7.45 -10.41 11.35
CA GLU A 104 -6.07 -9.94 11.46
C GLU A 104 -5.28 -10.82 12.44
N LEU A 105 -4.13 -11.31 11.98
CA LEU A 105 -3.03 -11.83 12.79
C LEU A 105 -1.93 -10.78 12.81
N LEU A 106 -1.77 -10.09 13.94
CA LEU A 106 -0.67 -9.15 14.15
C LEU A 106 0.47 -9.87 14.88
N VAL A 107 1.65 -9.87 14.27
CA VAL A 107 2.89 -10.36 14.90
C VAL A 107 3.76 -9.16 15.21
N GLU A 108 4.10 -8.97 16.47
CA GLU A 108 5.03 -7.95 16.94
C GLU A 108 6.28 -8.62 17.52
N MET A 109 7.44 -8.09 17.17
CA MET A 109 8.76 -8.56 17.53
C MET A 109 9.50 -7.39 18.18
N THR A 110 9.89 -7.54 19.43
CA THR A 110 10.65 -6.52 20.17
C THR A 110 11.95 -7.13 20.66
N ALA A 111 13.07 -6.48 20.31
CA ALA A 111 14.39 -6.86 20.78
C ALA A 111 14.43 -6.86 22.32
N ARG A 112 14.90 -7.95 22.93
CA ARG A 112 15.13 -7.99 24.38
C ARG A 112 16.32 -7.10 24.79
N ASP A 113 17.36 -7.11 23.97
CA ASP A 113 18.62 -6.41 24.22
C ASP A 113 18.83 -5.25 23.21
N SER A 114 19.79 -5.40 22.28
CA SER A 114 20.16 -4.36 21.33
C SER A 114 19.29 -4.35 20.09
N GLN A 115 19.09 -5.50 19.45
CA GLN A 115 18.37 -5.68 18.20
C GLN A 115 17.71 -7.06 18.13
N ILE A 116 16.71 -7.19 17.28
CA ILE A 116 16.18 -8.46 16.80
C ILE A 116 17.31 -9.13 16.01
N GLN A 117 17.46 -10.44 16.14
CA GLN A 117 18.47 -11.18 15.37
C GLN A 117 18.32 -10.90 13.87
N SER A 118 19.34 -10.31 13.27
CA SER A 118 19.38 -10.02 11.83
C SER A 118 19.58 -11.30 11.01
N GLY A 119 19.18 -11.25 9.74
CA GLY A 119 19.25 -12.38 8.81
C GLY A 119 17.88 -12.92 8.43
N ILE A 120 17.86 -14.15 7.91
CA ILE A 120 16.66 -14.74 7.32
C ILE A 120 15.79 -15.38 8.40
N TRP A 121 14.61 -14.81 8.61
CA TRP A 121 13.51 -15.43 9.35
C TRP A 121 12.60 -16.17 8.37
N ARG A 122 12.15 -17.37 8.72
CA ARG A 122 11.19 -18.12 7.89
C ARG A 122 9.80 -18.07 8.48
N LEU A 123 8.84 -17.82 7.61
CA LEU A 123 7.41 -17.79 7.90
C LEU A 123 6.78 -18.97 7.17
N THR A 124 6.34 -19.98 7.91
CA THR A 124 5.71 -21.18 7.36
C THR A 124 4.22 -21.20 7.68
N PHE A 125 3.40 -21.49 6.68
CA PHE A 125 1.95 -21.59 6.77
C PHE A 125 1.52 -22.98 6.36
N GLU A 126 0.95 -23.74 7.29
CA GLU A 126 0.48 -25.11 7.05
C GLU A 126 -1.05 -25.14 7.11
N PRO A 127 -1.74 -25.57 6.04
CA PRO A 127 -3.20 -25.56 5.99
C PRO A 127 -3.80 -26.50 7.05
N VAL A 128 -4.87 -26.07 7.71
CA VAL A 128 -5.68 -26.92 8.61
C VAL A 128 -7.10 -27.07 8.06
N GLN A 129 -7.78 -25.97 7.80
CA GLN A 129 -9.08 -25.93 7.12
C GLN A 129 -9.06 -24.75 6.16
N VAL A 130 -9.29 -24.98 4.87
CA VAL A 130 -9.18 -23.92 3.86
C VAL A 130 -10.48 -23.84 3.07
N SER A 131 -11.14 -22.68 3.14
CA SER A 131 -12.35 -22.34 2.38
C SER A 131 -12.00 -21.54 1.12
N ASP A 132 -11.31 -20.40 1.26
CA ASP A 132 -10.82 -19.59 0.13
C ASP A 132 -9.28 -19.60 0.06
N GLY A 133 -8.63 -19.51 1.23
CA GLY A 133 -7.20 -19.67 1.37
C GLY A 133 -6.36 -18.43 1.06
N LEU A 134 -6.96 -17.28 0.69
CA LEU A 134 -6.22 -16.04 0.55
C LEU A 134 -5.55 -15.63 1.87
N VAL A 135 -4.24 -15.45 1.81
CA VAL A 135 -3.43 -14.87 2.88
C VAL A 135 -2.61 -13.73 2.32
N GLU A 136 -2.64 -12.59 3.00
CA GLU A 136 -1.87 -11.40 2.66
C GLU A 136 -1.07 -10.93 3.87
N ILE A 137 0.19 -10.54 3.66
CA ILE A 137 1.05 -10.03 4.73
C ILE A 137 1.68 -8.71 4.31
N TRP A 138 1.57 -7.69 5.16
CA TRP A 138 2.26 -6.42 4.99
C TRP A 138 3.27 -6.18 6.11
N LEU A 139 4.45 -5.71 5.71
CA LEU A 139 5.43 -5.09 6.59
C LEU A 139 5.12 -3.59 6.75
N PRO A 140 5.65 -2.91 7.78
CA PRO A 140 5.57 -1.47 7.90
C PRO A 140 6.12 -0.75 6.65
N SER A 141 5.54 0.41 6.33
CA SER A 141 5.98 1.24 5.20
C SER A 141 6.96 2.34 5.62
N GLY A 142 7.67 2.90 4.63
CA GLY A 142 8.50 4.10 4.83
C GLY A 142 9.74 3.84 5.70
N SER A 143 10.07 4.81 6.56
CA SER A 143 11.27 4.83 7.41
C SER A 143 11.10 4.17 8.78
N ASN A 144 9.94 3.55 9.04
CA ASN A 144 9.67 2.84 10.30
C ASN A 144 10.34 1.46 10.37
N ILE A 145 10.97 1.05 9.28
CA ILE A 145 11.57 -0.25 9.07
C ILE A 145 12.87 -0.04 8.27
N GLY A 146 13.88 -0.86 8.53
CA GLY A 146 15.14 -0.88 7.82
C GLY A 146 14.96 -1.01 6.31
N SER A 147 15.84 -0.36 5.55
CA SER A 147 15.78 -0.36 4.08
C SER A 147 16.01 -1.74 3.46
N GLN A 148 16.65 -2.65 4.19
CA GLN A 148 16.90 -4.03 3.76
C GLN A 148 15.93 -5.05 4.38
N THR A 149 15.06 -4.62 5.30
CA THR A 149 14.05 -5.51 5.90
C THR A 149 12.90 -5.67 4.93
N ALA A 150 12.81 -6.84 4.32
CA ALA A 150 11.89 -7.15 3.23
C ALA A 150 11.76 -8.65 3.05
N PHE A 151 10.68 -9.07 2.38
CA PHE A 151 10.58 -10.44 1.90
C PHE A 151 11.57 -10.67 0.74
N PHE A 152 12.11 -11.88 0.65
CA PHE A 152 12.96 -12.25 -0.47
C PHE A 152 12.17 -12.27 -1.79
N THR A 153 10.94 -12.79 -1.74
CA THR A 153 10.00 -12.85 -2.85
C THR A 153 8.70 -12.14 -2.46
N GLY A 154 8.59 -10.86 -2.81
CA GLY A 154 7.42 -10.03 -2.55
C GLY A 154 6.41 -10.00 -3.70
N THR A 155 5.17 -9.61 -3.38
CA THR A 155 4.14 -9.24 -4.34
C THR A 155 4.18 -7.73 -4.60
N THR A 156 4.03 -7.31 -5.86
CA THR A 156 4.09 -5.90 -6.27
C THR A 156 2.73 -5.20 -6.31
N GLU A 157 1.66 -5.99 -6.31
CA GLU A 157 0.27 -5.55 -6.32
C GLU A 157 -0.23 -5.30 -4.89
N ASN A 158 -1.32 -4.55 -4.75
CA ASN A 158 -1.89 -4.21 -3.44
C ASN A 158 -0.89 -3.52 -2.46
N THR A 159 -0.07 -2.63 -3.01
CA THR A 159 0.99 -1.86 -2.33
C THR A 159 0.64 -0.38 -2.17
N VAL A 160 -0.60 0.04 -2.47
CA VAL A 160 -1.08 1.39 -2.15
C VAL A 160 -1.12 1.55 -0.63
N THR A 161 -0.41 2.55 -0.11
CA THR A 161 -0.35 2.80 1.33
C THR A 161 -1.64 3.45 1.84
N ILE A 162 -2.09 3.08 3.03
CA ILE A 162 -3.14 3.81 3.77
C ILE A 162 -2.64 5.25 4.04
N PRO A 163 -3.46 6.30 3.83
CA PRO A 163 -4.91 6.29 3.54
C PRO A 163 -5.29 6.32 2.04
N GLY A 164 -4.35 6.09 1.12
CA GLY A 164 -4.60 6.09 -0.33
C GLY A 164 -5.54 4.97 -0.81
N THR A 165 -5.85 3.99 0.05
CA THR A 165 -6.86 2.96 -0.21
C THR A 165 -8.30 3.44 0.02
N ALA A 166 -8.50 4.60 0.66
CA ALA A 166 -9.82 5.10 0.99
C ALA A 166 -10.68 5.35 -0.26
N GLY A 167 -11.97 5.01 -0.17
CA GLY A 167 -12.91 5.10 -1.29
C GLY A 167 -13.06 6.53 -1.82
N ASN A 168 -13.11 7.53 -0.92
CA ASN A 168 -13.48 8.92 -1.21
C ASN A 168 -12.29 9.89 -1.38
N VAL A 169 -11.06 9.37 -1.53
CA VAL A 169 -9.87 10.18 -1.84
C VAL A 169 -9.41 9.95 -3.27
N ILE A 170 -8.76 10.95 -3.86
CA ILE A 170 -8.09 10.87 -5.17
C ILE A 170 -6.65 10.40 -4.93
N THR A 171 -6.36 9.16 -5.30
CA THR A 171 -5.07 8.51 -5.10
C THR A 171 -4.21 8.65 -6.34
N VAL A 172 -2.98 9.11 -6.14
CA VAL A 172 -2.07 9.53 -7.22
C VAL A 172 -0.82 8.66 -7.23
N GLY A 173 -0.66 7.87 -8.30
CA GLY A 173 0.60 7.17 -8.57
C GLY A 173 1.62 8.08 -9.27
N ALA A 174 2.84 7.59 -9.40
CA ALA A 174 3.95 8.32 -10.01
C ALA A 174 4.39 7.70 -11.35
N TYR A 175 4.77 8.56 -12.29
CA TYR A 175 5.48 8.15 -13.50
C TYR A 175 6.69 9.04 -13.77
N ASN A 176 7.62 8.55 -14.59
CA ASN A 176 8.76 9.33 -15.07
C ASN A 176 8.36 10.13 -16.31
N ALA A 177 8.36 11.47 -16.19
CA ALA A 177 7.92 12.35 -17.26
C ALA A 177 8.84 12.37 -18.50
N ARG A 178 10.13 12.04 -18.33
CA ARG A 178 11.10 12.02 -19.44
C ARG A 178 10.92 10.78 -20.31
N THR A 179 10.71 9.63 -19.69
CA THR A 179 10.58 8.34 -20.38
C THR A 179 9.13 7.92 -20.62
N ARG A 180 8.15 8.60 -20.01
CA ARG A 180 6.72 8.24 -20.00
C ARG A 180 6.47 6.80 -19.53
N THR A 181 7.21 6.37 -18.51
CA THR A 181 7.07 5.04 -17.92
C THR A 181 6.59 5.12 -16.48
N TYR A 182 5.78 4.14 -16.07
CA TYR A 182 5.34 3.99 -14.68
C TYR A 182 6.56 3.90 -13.73
N ALA A 183 6.51 4.61 -12.60
CA ALA A 183 7.61 4.60 -11.65
C ALA A 183 7.58 3.28 -10.84
N PRO A 184 8.67 2.48 -10.81
CA PRO A 184 8.64 1.16 -10.17
C PRO A 184 8.25 1.17 -8.69
N PHE A 185 8.59 2.24 -7.95
CA PHE A 185 8.26 2.41 -6.54
C PHE A 185 6.79 2.76 -6.29
N SER A 186 6.06 3.26 -7.29
CA SER A 186 4.69 3.73 -7.09
C SER A 186 3.78 2.57 -6.70
N GLY A 187 3.05 2.74 -5.58
CA GLY A 187 2.11 1.75 -5.07
C GLY A 187 1.03 1.37 -6.09
N ARG A 188 0.71 0.08 -6.16
CA ARG A 188 -0.28 -0.50 -7.08
C ARG A 188 -1.50 -0.99 -6.31
N GLY A 189 -2.69 -0.84 -6.87
CA GLY A 189 -3.90 -1.39 -6.26
C GLY A 189 -3.95 -2.93 -6.36
N PRO A 190 -4.98 -3.56 -5.76
CA PRO A 190 -5.25 -4.97 -5.99
C PRO A 190 -5.66 -5.22 -7.46
N LEU A 191 -5.34 -6.39 -8.00
CA LEU A 191 -5.76 -6.78 -9.36
C LEU A 191 -7.28 -6.97 -9.46
N ASP A 192 -7.88 -7.60 -8.45
CA ASP A 192 -9.28 -8.01 -8.45
C ASP A 192 -10.17 -7.08 -7.61
N SER A 193 -9.91 -5.78 -7.67
CA SER A 193 -10.69 -4.78 -6.92
C SER A 193 -11.82 -4.20 -7.77
N SER A 194 -13.02 -4.12 -7.19
CA SER A 194 -14.13 -3.35 -7.76
C SER A 194 -13.85 -1.84 -7.80
N ARG A 195 -12.89 -1.37 -7.00
CA ARG A 195 -12.42 0.02 -7.00
C ARG A 195 -10.95 0.07 -7.36
N ILE A 196 -10.67 0.54 -8.57
CA ILE A 196 -9.30 0.67 -9.07
C ILE A 196 -8.55 1.75 -8.28
N LYS A 197 -7.32 1.43 -7.88
CA LYS A 197 -6.34 2.36 -7.31
C LYS A 197 -4.97 2.14 -7.97
N PRO A 198 -4.14 3.18 -8.15
CA PRO A 198 -4.46 4.61 -7.96
C PRO A 198 -5.58 5.08 -8.90
N ASP A 199 -6.16 6.26 -8.69
CA ASP A 199 -7.16 6.82 -9.60
C ASP A 199 -6.50 7.34 -10.88
N LEU A 200 -5.33 7.97 -10.77
CA LEU A 200 -4.53 8.41 -11.92
C LEU A 200 -3.05 8.57 -11.53
N VAL A 201 -2.18 8.85 -12.49
CA VAL A 201 -0.75 9.07 -12.27
C VAL A 201 -0.30 10.47 -12.68
N ALA A 202 0.72 11.00 -12.01
CA ALA A 202 1.33 12.28 -12.33
C ALA A 202 2.88 12.20 -12.29
N PRO A 203 3.61 13.18 -12.83
CA PRO A 203 5.08 13.20 -12.77
C PRO A 203 5.59 13.10 -11.33
N GLY A 204 6.42 12.09 -11.04
CA GLY A 204 6.94 11.86 -9.69
C GLY A 204 8.40 11.44 -9.64
N VAL A 205 9.14 11.53 -10.74
CA VAL A 205 10.56 11.19 -10.82
C VAL A 205 11.37 12.43 -11.20
N ASP A 206 12.38 12.74 -10.40
CA ASP A 206 13.29 13.90 -10.54
C ASP A 206 12.55 15.22 -10.77
N VAL A 207 11.47 15.42 -10.00
CA VAL A 207 10.65 16.64 -10.05
C VAL A 207 11.41 17.75 -9.35
N ILE A 208 11.74 18.81 -10.09
CA ILE A 208 12.41 20.00 -9.56
C ILE A 208 11.36 20.89 -8.87
N SER A 209 11.56 21.19 -7.59
CA SER A 209 10.69 22.09 -6.83
C SER A 209 11.48 22.87 -5.78
N CYS A 210 10.81 23.80 -5.10
CA CYS A 210 11.41 24.67 -4.08
C CYS A 210 12.01 23.84 -2.93
N SER A 211 13.17 24.28 -2.44
CA SER A 211 13.89 23.65 -1.32
C SER A 211 13.92 24.55 -0.07
N PRO A 212 13.95 24.00 1.15
CA PRO A 212 14.23 24.77 2.36
C PRO A 212 15.54 25.57 2.23
N GLY A 213 15.55 26.82 2.71
CA GLY A 213 16.69 27.73 2.56
C GLY A 213 16.76 28.47 1.23
N GLY A 214 15.81 28.23 0.31
CA GLY A 214 15.76 28.84 -1.02
C GLY A 214 16.26 27.90 -2.11
N GLY A 215 16.11 28.35 -3.36
CA GLY A 215 16.50 27.57 -4.54
C GLY A 215 15.61 26.37 -4.83
N TYR A 216 16.12 25.46 -5.66
CA TYR A 216 15.37 24.32 -6.20
C TYR A 216 16.17 23.02 -6.08
N THR A 217 15.47 21.92 -5.81
CA THR A 217 16.06 20.58 -5.76
C THR A 217 15.16 19.56 -6.45
N ALA A 218 15.75 18.51 -7.01
CA ALA A 218 15.02 17.40 -7.59
C ALA A 218 14.70 16.35 -6.52
N ARG A 219 13.45 15.91 -6.44
CA ARG A 219 13.02 14.81 -5.58
C ARG A 219 12.15 13.82 -6.34
N THR A 220 12.09 12.60 -5.83
CA THR A 220 11.38 11.46 -6.42
C THR A 220 10.44 10.83 -5.39
N GLY A 221 9.21 10.52 -5.81
CA GLY A 221 8.19 9.88 -4.98
C GLY A 221 6.77 10.20 -5.43
N THR A 222 5.80 9.41 -5.00
CA THR A 222 4.37 9.74 -5.15
C THR A 222 3.99 11.03 -4.42
N SER A 223 4.76 11.41 -3.39
CA SER A 223 4.69 12.73 -2.74
C SER A 223 4.97 13.90 -3.69
N MET A 224 5.73 13.70 -4.78
CA MET A 224 5.96 14.70 -5.82
C MET A 224 4.88 14.67 -6.90
N ALA A 225 4.25 13.51 -7.14
CA ALA A 225 3.14 13.36 -8.08
C ALA A 225 1.83 13.95 -7.55
N CYS A 226 1.50 13.69 -6.28
CA CYS A 226 0.31 14.18 -5.59
C CYS A 226 0.03 15.69 -5.81
N PRO A 227 0.98 16.63 -5.58
CA PRO A 227 0.72 18.06 -5.73
C PRO A 227 0.40 18.52 -7.16
N PHE A 228 0.78 17.79 -8.22
CA PHE A 228 0.32 18.11 -9.58
C PHE A 228 -1.20 17.96 -9.70
N VAL A 229 -1.74 16.88 -9.14
CA VAL A 229 -3.18 16.60 -9.16
C VAL A 229 -3.92 17.56 -8.23
N THR A 230 -3.36 17.88 -7.08
CA THR A 230 -3.90 18.91 -6.18
C THR A 230 -3.97 20.29 -6.85
N GLY A 231 -2.91 20.69 -7.57
CA GLY A 231 -2.91 21.94 -8.34
C GLY A 231 -3.95 21.94 -9.47
N ALA A 232 -4.07 20.83 -10.21
CA ALA A 232 -5.11 20.70 -11.23
C ALA A 232 -6.53 20.77 -10.62
N ALA A 233 -6.77 20.09 -9.49
CA ALA A 233 -8.04 20.18 -8.78
C ALA A 233 -8.35 21.61 -8.33
N ALA A 234 -7.36 22.36 -7.85
CA ALA A 234 -7.55 23.76 -7.45
C ALA A 234 -7.96 24.65 -8.65
N LEU A 235 -7.35 24.45 -9.83
CA LEU A 235 -7.74 25.17 -11.05
C LEU A 235 -9.17 24.82 -11.49
N TRP A 236 -9.54 23.54 -11.42
CA TRP A 236 -10.92 23.12 -11.68
C TRP A 236 -11.90 23.72 -10.67
N MET A 237 -11.54 23.80 -9.38
CA MET A 237 -12.37 24.46 -8.37
C MET A 237 -12.50 25.96 -8.62
N GLN A 238 -11.45 26.64 -9.12
CA GLN A 238 -11.54 28.04 -9.54
C GLN A 238 -12.56 28.19 -10.67
N TRP A 239 -12.39 27.45 -11.76
CA TRP A 239 -13.28 27.49 -12.91
C TRP A 239 -14.73 27.16 -12.52
N GLY A 240 -14.95 26.09 -11.73
CA GLY A 240 -16.28 25.69 -11.33
C GLY A 240 -16.91 26.64 -10.31
N MET A 241 -16.25 26.86 -9.18
CA MET A 241 -16.86 27.51 -8.01
C MET A 241 -16.68 29.01 -7.97
N VAL A 242 -15.53 29.53 -8.41
CA VAL A 242 -15.21 30.96 -8.32
C VAL A 242 -15.76 31.70 -9.54
N GLU A 243 -15.58 31.13 -10.74
CA GLU A 243 -16.10 31.70 -11.99
C GLU A 243 -17.57 31.34 -12.25
N GLY A 244 -18.14 30.46 -11.42
CA GLY A 244 -19.59 30.19 -11.40
C GLY A 244 -20.08 29.14 -12.41
N ASN A 245 -19.18 28.42 -13.07
CA ASN A 245 -19.55 27.39 -14.06
C ASN A 245 -20.14 26.12 -13.43
N ASP A 246 -19.65 25.74 -12.24
CA ASP A 246 -20.11 24.56 -11.50
C ASP A 246 -19.75 24.64 -9.99
N PRO A 247 -20.66 25.14 -9.13
CA PRO A 247 -20.40 25.32 -7.71
C PRO A 247 -20.27 24.00 -6.92
N TYR A 248 -20.51 22.84 -7.56
CA TYR A 248 -20.47 21.51 -6.96
C TYR A 248 -19.30 20.65 -7.43
N LEU A 249 -18.26 21.25 -8.03
CA LEU A 249 -17.10 20.54 -8.57
C LEU A 249 -16.10 20.11 -7.47
N TYR A 250 -16.48 19.13 -6.66
CA TYR A 250 -15.68 18.54 -5.59
C TYR A 250 -15.99 17.05 -5.37
N GLY A 251 -15.23 16.37 -4.51
CA GLY A 251 -15.42 14.96 -4.17
C GLY A 251 -15.36 14.04 -5.39
N GLU A 252 -16.32 13.12 -5.49
CA GLU A 252 -16.40 12.18 -6.63
C GLU A 252 -16.58 12.89 -7.98
N LYS A 253 -17.22 14.08 -8.01
CA LYS A 253 -17.37 14.84 -9.26
C LYS A 253 -16.02 15.36 -9.75
N MET A 254 -15.21 15.93 -8.87
CA MET A 254 -13.83 16.33 -9.20
C MET A 254 -13.00 15.14 -9.69
N ARG A 255 -13.08 14.02 -8.97
CA ARG A 255 -12.38 12.80 -9.38
C ARG A 255 -12.79 12.37 -10.79
N ALA A 256 -14.09 12.31 -11.08
CA ALA A 256 -14.60 11.94 -12.39
C ALA A 256 -14.09 12.87 -13.51
N PHE A 257 -14.00 14.18 -13.26
CA PHE A 257 -13.44 15.13 -14.21
C PHE A 257 -11.94 14.92 -14.44
N LEU A 258 -11.16 14.70 -13.38
CA LEU A 258 -9.72 14.46 -13.50
C LEU A 258 -9.42 13.13 -14.19
N THR A 259 -10.16 12.06 -13.86
CA THR A 259 -9.96 10.73 -14.45
C THR A 259 -10.54 10.64 -15.86
N GLY A 260 -11.68 11.30 -16.14
CA GLY A 260 -12.27 11.35 -17.48
C GLY A 260 -11.43 12.12 -18.50
N ASN A 261 -10.61 13.07 -18.03
CA ASN A 261 -9.64 13.78 -18.85
C ASN A 261 -8.25 13.13 -18.87
N ALA A 262 -8.02 12.06 -18.09
CA ALA A 262 -6.73 11.40 -18.05
C ALA A 262 -6.37 10.84 -19.43
N ARG A 263 -5.09 10.87 -19.76
CA ARG A 263 -4.58 10.33 -21.02
C ARG A 263 -3.85 9.02 -20.76
N PRO A 264 -3.81 8.09 -21.72
CA PRO A 264 -2.94 6.93 -21.61
C PRO A 264 -1.48 7.36 -21.34
N LEU A 265 -0.83 6.68 -20.40
CA LEU A 265 0.61 6.80 -20.19
C LEU A 265 1.37 5.96 -21.23
N SER A 266 0.90 4.74 -21.46
CA SER A 266 1.28 3.87 -22.57
C SER A 266 0.17 3.79 -23.62
N GLU A 267 0.54 3.83 -24.90
CA GLU A 267 -0.41 3.79 -26.04
C GLU A 267 -1.10 2.42 -26.21
N THR A 268 -0.53 1.36 -25.62
CA THR A 268 -1.00 -0.03 -25.76
C THR A 268 -1.69 -0.56 -24.49
N GLY A 269 -1.81 0.26 -23.44
CA GLY A 269 -2.38 -0.16 -22.16
C GLY A 269 -3.91 -0.29 -22.19
N VAL A 270 -4.44 -1.25 -21.42
CA VAL A 270 -5.87 -1.32 -21.08
C VAL A 270 -6.11 -0.47 -19.83
N TYR A 271 -7.14 0.37 -19.87
CA TYR A 271 -7.53 1.25 -18.76
C TYR A 271 -9.01 1.04 -18.39
N PRO A 272 -9.37 1.25 -17.11
CA PRO A 272 -8.46 1.51 -16.01
C PRO A 272 -7.65 0.25 -15.62
N ASN A 273 -6.49 0.43 -15.00
CA ASN A 273 -5.70 -0.67 -14.43
C ASN A 273 -5.13 -0.29 -13.06
N ASN A 274 -4.66 -1.28 -12.31
CA ASN A 274 -4.21 -1.11 -10.92
C ASN A 274 -2.82 -0.46 -10.79
N ARG A 275 -2.19 -0.04 -11.90
CA ARG A 275 -0.92 0.70 -11.90
C ARG A 275 -1.15 2.16 -12.23
N GLU A 276 -1.73 2.41 -13.38
CA GLU A 276 -1.87 3.75 -13.96
C GLU A 276 -3.24 4.38 -13.66
N GLY A 277 -4.14 3.63 -13.02
CA GLY A 277 -5.51 4.07 -12.79
C GLY A 277 -6.20 4.31 -14.13
N TRP A 278 -6.80 5.49 -14.27
CA TRP A 278 -7.41 5.98 -15.50
C TRP A 278 -6.40 6.62 -16.48
N GLY A 279 -5.11 6.64 -16.13
CA GLY A 279 -4.04 7.19 -16.96
C GLY A 279 -3.31 8.35 -16.29
N ARG A 280 -2.49 9.06 -17.08
CA ARG A 280 -1.76 10.24 -16.61
C ARG A 280 -2.63 11.50 -16.60
N LEU A 281 -2.40 12.35 -15.61
CA LEU A 281 -3.04 13.66 -15.47
C LEU A 281 -2.95 14.49 -16.77
N CYS A 282 -4.08 15.04 -17.20
CA CYS A 282 -4.16 16.08 -18.22
C CYS A 282 -5.14 17.15 -17.76
N ALA A 283 -4.62 18.30 -17.31
CA ALA A 283 -5.43 19.32 -16.65
C ALA A 283 -6.35 20.09 -17.61
N LYS A 284 -5.94 20.28 -18.87
CA LYS A 284 -6.71 21.04 -19.87
C LYS A 284 -8.10 20.41 -20.12
N GLY A 285 -8.14 19.08 -20.20
CA GLY A 285 -9.34 18.33 -20.54
C GLY A 285 -9.93 18.66 -21.92
N ASP A 286 -10.85 17.81 -22.38
CA ASP A 286 -11.72 18.09 -23.54
C ASP A 286 -13.20 18.22 -23.11
N LEU A 287 -13.49 18.03 -21.81
CA LEU A 287 -14.86 17.95 -21.26
C LEU A 287 -15.53 19.31 -21.03
N VAL A 288 -14.85 20.41 -21.37
CA VAL A 288 -15.38 21.77 -21.26
C VAL A 288 -15.02 22.52 -22.54
N GLU A 289 -16.06 22.96 -23.26
CA GLU A 289 -15.97 23.91 -24.37
C GLU A 289 -15.86 25.36 -23.85
#